data_AF-A0A963K141-F1
#
_entry.id   AF-A0A963K141-F1
#
_cell.length_a   1.000
_cell.length_b   1.000
_cell.length_c   1.000
_cell.angle_alpha   90.00
_cell.angle_beta   90.00
_cell.angle_gamma   90.00
#
_symmetry.space_group_name_H-M   'P 1'
#
loop_
_entity.id
_entity.type
_entity.pdbx_description
1 polymer ?
#
loop_
_entity_poly.entity_id
_entity_poly.type
_entity_poly.pdbx_seq_one_letter_code
_entity_poly.pdbx_strand_id
1 'polypeptide(L)'
;QDRARDIAAAEAAFAEAEAMLQDPSLHMVILDELNIVLRYDYLPLARVLGAFRTKRPDLHVVVTGRNAKPELIEMADLVTEMTLVKHPFRAGVKGQLGVEF
;
A
#
# COMPACT_ATOMS: atom_id res chain seq x y z
N GLN A 1 -1.28 -11.59 17.87
CA GLN A 1 -0.97 -11.36 16.45
C GLN A 1 0.35 -12.05 16.16
N ASP A 2 0.42 -12.89 15.13
CA ASP A 2 1.61 -13.67 14.80
C ASP A 2 2.44 -12.91 13.77
N ARG A 3 3.46 -12.18 14.25
CA ARG A 3 4.31 -11.34 13.42
C ARG A 3 5.00 -12.13 12.30
N ALA A 4 5.39 -13.37 12.53
CA ALA A 4 6.07 -14.17 11.53
C ALA A 4 5.11 -14.54 10.38
N ARG A 5 3.87 -14.88 10.73
CA ARG A 5 2.81 -15.13 9.74
C ARG A 5 2.47 -13.88 8.93
N ASP A 6 2.38 -12.72 9.57
CA ASP A 6 2.09 -11.45 8.90
C ASP A 6 3.21 -11.06 7.92
N ILE A 7 4.48 -11.26 8.31
CA ILE A 7 5.65 -11.05 7.42
C ILE A 7 5.59 -11.99 6.22
N ALA A 8 5.37 -13.29 6.43
CA ALA A 8 5.31 -14.25 5.34
C ALA A 8 4.17 -13.96 4.35
N ALA A 9 3.01 -13.53 4.87
CA ALA A 9 1.90 -13.10 4.03
C ALA A 9 2.24 -11.83 3.22
N ALA A 10 2.88 -10.85 3.85
CA ALA A 10 3.31 -9.63 3.17
C ALA A 10 4.37 -9.93 2.08
N GLU A 11 5.33 -10.81 2.35
CA GLU A 11 6.34 -11.22 1.37
C GLU A 11 5.73 -11.95 0.17
N ALA A 12 4.79 -12.87 0.42
CA ALA A 12 4.09 -13.59 -0.64
C ALA A 12 3.24 -12.66 -1.51
N ALA A 13 2.44 -11.79 -0.88
CA ALA A 13 1.61 -10.82 -1.60
C ALA A 13 2.48 -9.83 -2.41
N PHE A 14 3.61 -9.39 -1.86
CA PHE A 14 4.49 -8.47 -2.58
C PHE A 14 5.24 -9.14 -3.74
N ALA A 15 5.55 -10.44 -3.64
CA ALA A 15 6.10 -11.19 -4.78
C ALA A 15 5.12 -11.27 -5.95
N GLU A 16 3.82 -11.41 -5.66
CA GLU A 16 2.78 -11.34 -6.70
C GLU A 16 2.66 -9.94 -7.29
N ALA A 17 2.71 -8.90 -6.44
CA ALA A 17 2.74 -7.51 -6.89
C ALA A 17 3.93 -7.24 -7.82
N GLU A 18 5.14 -7.74 -7.51
CA GLU A 18 6.32 -7.62 -8.38
C GLU A 18 6.08 -8.23 -9.78
N ALA A 19 5.34 -9.34 -9.87
CA ALA A 19 4.94 -9.89 -11.16
C ALA A 19 3.92 -8.99 -11.88
N MET A 20 2.92 -8.47 -11.17
CA MET A 20 1.93 -7.53 -11.72
C MET A 20 2.58 -6.25 -12.25
N LEU A 21 3.65 -5.76 -11.60
CA LEU A 21 4.38 -4.55 -12.02
C LEU A 21 5.05 -4.68 -13.40
N GLN A 22 5.21 -5.93 -13.88
CA GLN A 22 5.82 -6.25 -15.18
C GLN A 22 4.80 -6.78 -16.19
N ASP A 23 3.55 -7.05 -15.77
CA ASP A 23 2.52 -7.59 -16.66
C ASP A 23 2.05 -6.52 -17.65
N PRO A 24 2.20 -6.73 -18.97
CA PRO A 24 1.80 -5.76 -19.99
C PRO A 24 0.27 -5.57 -20.10
N SER A 25 -0.53 -6.51 -19.59
CA SER A 25 -2.00 -6.46 -19.67
C SER A 25 -2.64 -5.51 -18.65
N LEU A 26 -1.91 -5.16 -17.58
CA LEU A 26 -2.39 -4.29 -16.52
C LEU A 26 -2.01 -2.83 -16.82
N HIS A 27 -2.89 -1.86 -16.60
CA HIS A 27 -2.52 -0.43 -16.74
C HIS A 27 -2.45 0.28 -15.39
N MET A 28 -2.94 -0.38 -14.33
CA MET A 28 -2.90 0.11 -12.97
C MET A 28 -2.79 -1.05 -11.97
N VAL A 29 -1.98 -0.89 -10.94
CA VAL A 29 -1.89 -1.77 -9.78
C VAL A 29 -2.18 -0.96 -8.51
N ILE A 30 -3.08 -1.45 -7.66
CA ILE A 30 -3.40 -0.84 -6.38
C ILE A 30 -2.83 -1.71 -5.27
N LEU A 31 -1.89 -1.14 -4.51
CA LEU A 31 -1.24 -1.76 -3.37
C LEU A 31 -1.86 -1.19 -2.10
N ASP A 32 -3.03 -1.75 -1.78
CA ASP A 32 -3.84 -1.30 -0.66
C ASP A 32 -3.14 -1.59 0.68
N GLU A 33 -3.11 -0.60 1.57
CA GLU A 33 -2.51 -0.63 2.91
C GLU A 33 -1.01 -0.99 2.97
N LEU A 34 -0.27 -0.88 1.86
CA LEU A 34 1.18 -1.12 1.83
C LEU A 34 1.95 -0.19 2.77
N ASN A 35 1.47 1.05 2.99
CA ASN A 35 2.07 1.96 3.97
C ASN A 35 2.10 1.36 5.39
N ILE A 36 1.06 0.61 5.76
CA ILE A 36 0.98 -0.06 7.07
C ILE A 36 1.99 -1.22 7.15
N VAL A 37 2.10 -2.02 6.08
CA VAL A 37 3.08 -3.11 5.98
C VAL A 37 4.51 -2.58 6.13
N LEU A 38 4.83 -1.47 5.45
CA LEU A 38 6.13 -0.81 5.54
C LEU A 38 6.37 -0.18 6.91
N ARG A 39 5.35 0.43 7.51
CA ARG A 39 5.46 1.03 8.85
C ARG A 39 5.85 0.02 9.92
N TYR A 40 5.35 -1.21 9.83
CA TYR A 40 5.68 -2.29 10.76
C TYR A 40 6.94 -3.08 10.37
N ASP A 41 7.66 -2.62 9.33
CA ASP A 41 8.87 -3.25 8.79
C ASP A 41 8.66 -4.72 8.42
N TYR A 42 7.46 -5.06 7.91
CA TYR A 42 7.17 -6.42 7.42
C TYR A 42 7.76 -6.68 6.04
N LEU A 43 8.07 -5.61 5.30
CA LEU A 43 8.78 -5.65 4.04
C LEU A 43 9.94 -4.66 4.05
N PRO A 44 11.10 -5.02 3.46
CA PRO A 44 12.20 -4.07 3.29
C PRO A 44 11.79 -2.93 2.36
N LEU A 45 11.85 -1.69 2.84
CA LEU A 45 11.53 -0.49 2.04
C LEU A 45 12.35 -0.44 0.74
N ALA A 46 13.64 -0.80 0.81
CA ALA A 46 14.53 -0.80 -0.35
C ALA A 46 14.06 -1.76 -1.48
N ARG A 47 13.45 -2.90 -1.12
CA ARG A 47 12.87 -3.83 -2.10
C ARG A 47 11.70 -3.17 -2.83
N VAL A 48 10.80 -2.55 -2.07
CA VAL A 48 9.62 -1.85 -2.62
C VAL A 48 10.02 -0.70 -3.55
N LEU A 49 10.93 0.17 -3.11
CA LEU A 49 11.44 1.27 -3.94
C LEU A 49 12.16 0.74 -5.18
N GLY A 50 12.91 -0.37 -5.06
CA GLY A 50 13.53 -1.03 -6.19
C GLY A 50 12.53 -1.49 -7.24
N ALA A 51 11.47 -2.18 -6.82
CA ALA A 51 10.41 -2.65 -7.70
C ALA A 51 9.68 -1.49 -8.41
N PHE A 52 9.43 -0.38 -7.71
CA PHE A 52 8.79 0.79 -8.31
C PHE A 52 9.71 1.52 -9.31
N ARG A 53 11.03 1.48 -9.13
CA ARG A 53 11.98 2.08 -10.08
C ARG A 53 12.08 1.28 -11.38
N THR A 54 11.88 -0.03 -11.30
CA THR A 54 11.98 -0.94 -12.45
C THR A 54 10.62 -1.34 -13.02
N LYS A 55 9.51 -0.80 -12.50
CA LYS A 55 8.18 -1.01 -13.05
C LYS A 55 8.14 -0.55 -14.51
N ARG A 56 7.20 -1.09 -15.28
CA ARG A 56 6.97 -0.64 -16.65
C ARG A 56 6.60 0.87 -16.68
N PRO A 57 7.11 1.65 -17.66
CA PRO A 57 6.87 3.11 -17.70
C PRO A 57 5.39 3.54 -17.81
N ASP A 58 4.58 2.77 -18.52
CA ASP A 58 3.14 3.01 -18.78
C ASP A 58 2.21 2.49 -17.67
N LEU A 59 2.75 1.81 -16.65
CA LEU A 59 1.96 1.29 -15.54
C LEU A 59 1.78 2.34 -14.44
N HIS A 60 0.54 2.57 -14.01
CA HIS A 60 0.25 3.36 -12.82
C HIS A 60 0.25 2.49 -11.56
N VAL A 61 0.84 2.99 -10.47
CA VAL A 61 0.83 2.31 -9.17
C VAL A 61 0.22 3.23 -8.13
N VAL A 62 -0.79 2.74 -7.42
CA VAL A 62 -1.42 3.45 -6.31
C VAL A 62 -1.06 2.75 -5.02
N VAL A 63 -0.53 3.49 -4.05
CA VAL A 63 -0.24 2.98 -2.71
C VAL A 63 -1.15 3.69 -1.71
N THR A 64 -1.82 2.92 -0.85
CA THR A 64 -2.71 3.47 0.18
C THR A 64 -2.21 3.11 1.59
N GLY A 65 -2.93 3.64 2.58
CA GLY A 65 -2.68 3.42 4.00
C GLY A 65 -2.01 4.60 4.67
N ARG A 66 -1.97 4.56 6.00
CA ARG A 66 -1.50 5.67 6.83
C ARG A 66 0.02 5.64 7.01
N ASN A 67 0.61 6.82 7.25
CA ASN A 67 2.03 6.98 7.62
C ASN A 67 3.01 6.46 6.56
N ALA A 68 2.84 6.88 5.30
CA ALA A 68 3.82 6.62 4.24
C ALA A 68 5.24 7.07 4.68
N LYS A 69 6.25 6.26 4.38
CA LYS A 69 7.65 6.61 4.69
C LYS A 69 8.11 7.77 3.79
N PRO A 70 8.95 8.71 4.27
CA PRO A 70 9.37 9.88 3.50
C PRO A 70 9.96 9.54 2.13
N GLU A 71 10.73 8.46 2.03
CA GLU A 71 11.37 8.03 0.79
C GLU A 71 10.35 7.55 -0.26
N LEU A 72 9.20 7.02 0.19
CA LEU A 72 8.11 6.64 -0.70
C LEU A 72 7.34 7.88 -1.18
N ILE A 73 7.14 8.87 -0.30
CA ILE A 73 6.54 10.17 -0.63
C ILE A 73 7.41 10.91 -1.65
N GLU A 74 8.73 10.96 -1.43
CA GLU A 74 9.69 11.61 -2.33
C GLU A 74 9.71 10.98 -3.72
N MET A 75 9.53 9.66 -3.80
CA MET A 75 9.51 8.93 -5.06
C MET A 75 8.20 9.10 -5.85
N ALA A 76 7.08 9.38 -5.17
CA ALA A 76 5.77 9.41 -5.80
C ALA A 76 5.56 10.69 -6.63
N ASP A 77 4.99 10.53 -7.83
CA ASP A 77 4.61 11.65 -8.69
C ASP A 77 3.47 12.50 -8.10
N LEU A 78 2.58 11.84 -7.35
CA LEU A 78 1.43 12.45 -6.71
C LEU A 78 1.21 11.85 -5.32
N VAL A 79 1.03 12.73 -4.33
CA VAL A 79 0.72 12.36 -2.96
C VAL A 79 -0.51 13.14 -2.51
N THR A 80 -1.53 12.42 -2.02
CA THR A 80 -2.72 13.00 -1.40
C THR A 80 -2.80 12.54 0.04
N GLU A 81 -2.91 13.49 0.98
CA GLU A 81 -3.12 13.21 2.40
C GLU A 81 -4.59 13.39 2.77
N MET A 82 -5.20 12.36 3.34
CA MET A 82 -6.57 12.42 3.85
C MET A 82 -6.58 12.75 5.34
N THR A 83 -6.91 14.00 5.67
CA THR A 83 -7.07 14.45 7.05
C THR A 83 -8.48 14.17 7.58
N LEU A 84 -8.57 13.45 8.70
CA LEU A 84 -9.83 13.12 9.35
C LEU A 84 -10.46 14.35 10.04
N VAL A 85 -11.28 15.10 9.32
CA VAL A 85 -12.00 16.27 9.86
C VAL A 85 -13.14 15.84 10.80
N LYS A 86 -13.94 14.85 10.39
CA LYS A 86 -15.05 14.28 11.18
C LYS A 86 -15.28 12.83 10.79
N HIS A 87 -15.66 11.97 11.74
CA HIS A 87 -15.98 10.57 11.48
C HIS A 87 -17.12 10.07 12.38
N PRO A 88 -18.13 9.36 11.84
CA PRO A 88 -19.28 8.88 12.61
C PRO A 88 -18.90 7.88 13.72
N PHE A 89 -17.79 7.15 13.54
CA PHE A 89 -17.19 6.34 14.60
C PHE A 89 -16.97 7.09 15.92
N ARG A 90 -16.60 8.38 15.88
CA ARG A 90 -16.43 9.21 17.10
C ARG A 90 -17.77 9.50 17.81
N ALA A 91 -18.89 9.30 17.13
CA ALA A 91 -20.24 9.38 17.68
C ALA A 91 -20.82 7.99 18.02
N GLY A 92 -20.01 6.93 18.02
CA GLY A 92 -20.42 5.58 18.40
C GLY A 92 -21.04 4.74 17.28
N VAL A 93 -21.09 5.26 16.05
CA VAL A 93 -21.55 4.49 14.89
C VAL A 93 -20.50 3.43 14.54
N LYS A 94 -20.91 2.16 14.49
CA LYS A 94 -20.05 1.04 14.09
C LYS A 94 -19.96 0.94 12.58
N GLY A 95 -18.97 0.18 12.09
CA GLY A 95 -18.83 -0.12 10.66
C GLY A 95 -20.08 -0.81 10.11
N GLN A 96 -20.46 -0.40 8.92
CA GLN A 96 -21.64 -0.81 8.19
C GLN A 96 -21.22 -1.51 6.89
N LEU A 97 -21.93 -2.58 6.55
CA LEU A 97 -21.76 -3.27 5.29
C LEU A 97 -22.07 -2.32 4.12
N GLY A 98 -21.21 -2.30 3.11
CA GLY A 98 -21.29 -1.44 1.95
C GLY A 98 -20.75 -0.02 2.17
N VAL A 99 -20.25 0.29 3.37
CA VAL A 99 -19.62 1.58 3.68
C VAL A 99 -18.18 1.38 4.17
N GLU A 100 -18.00 0.66 5.28
CA GLU A 100 -16.66 0.39 5.82
C GLU A 100 -16.08 -0.95 5.38
N PHE A 101 -16.93 -1.90 4.97
CA PHE A 101 -16.53 -3.23 4.47
C PHE A 101 -17.60 -3.85 3.58
#